data_AF-A0A7W8YU66-F1
#
_entry.id   AF-A0A7W8YU66-F1
#
_cell.length_a   1.000
_cell.length_b   1.000
_cell.length_c   1.000
_cell.angle_alpha   90.00
_cell.angle_beta   90.00
_cell.angle_gamma   90.00
#
_symmetry.space_group_name_H-M   'P 1'
#
loop_
_entity.id
_entity.type
_entity.pdbx_description
1 polymer ?
#
loop_
_entity_poly.entity_id
_entity_poly.type
_entity_poly.pdbx_seq_one_letter_code
_entity_poly.pdbx_strand_id
1 'polypeptide(L)'
;MYIGKPNRQYINMSSSSSENQITQKEGVSFAKETSTLSSAALTVRDGRYWKKIAGRCLFALGFMIIGHLIASFYPLINLIDAFKAFAKTLDLDAAFGWMLLAGFVAQMVDGALGMGYGVISTTVLLSTGLNPAAISGSIHTAEMFSSGASGFSHYKFGNINKKLFKTLLLPGVLGAIIGAGSLSFLGESYGNWLRPALSVYTLFLGLRILLNAFRKKNESRKVKHAGWLAGAGGFLDSFGGGGWGPLVTSTLIAKGKTPRYIIGTVSLTEFFVTLASALTFFIILGTSHIQTIAGLIIGGLIAAPIAARFAGKLNTKTILIAVGTLVIVSSVRTIYKTVVGF
;
A
#
# COMPACT_ATOMS: atom_id res chain seq x y z
N MET A 1 -21.31 56.36 94.49
CA MET A 1 -22.73 55.92 94.50
C MET A 1 -22.81 54.55 93.82
N TYR A 2 -23.67 53.69 94.33
CA TYR A 2 -23.66 52.22 94.28
C TYR A 2 -24.07 51.57 92.92
N ILE A 3 -23.57 50.33 92.70
CA ILE A 3 -24.16 49.12 92.05
C ILE A 3 -24.04 48.90 90.53
N GLY A 4 -23.49 47.73 90.15
CA GLY A 4 -23.95 46.94 88.99
C GLY A 4 -22.89 46.15 88.21
N LYS A 5 -22.52 44.93 88.65
CA LYS A 5 -21.98 43.88 87.76
C LYS A 5 -23.09 42.83 87.52
N PRO A 6 -23.16 42.21 86.33
CA PRO A 6 -23.10 40.75 86.34
C PRO A 6 -22.33 40.10 85.17
N ASN A 7 -21.65 39.01 85.53
CA ASN A 7 -21.38 37.73 84.85
C ASN A 7 -21.06 37.61 83.36
N ARG A 8 -19.86 37.05 83.13
CA ARG A 8 -19.52 36.12 82.04
C ARG A 8 -20.41 34.87 82.09
N GLN A 9 -20.88 34.41 80.93
CA GLN A 9 -21.07 32.99 80.65
C GLN A 9 -20.24 32.62 79.41
N TYR A 10 -19.43 31.59 79.57
CA TYR A 10 -18.67 30.91 78.52
C TYR A 10 -19.61 29.95 77.78
N ILE A 11 -19.61 29.95 76.44
CA ILE A 11 -20.07 28.81 75.63
C ILE A 11 -19.05 28.54 74.51
N ASN A 12 -18.32 27.44 74.73
CA ASN A 12 -17.67 26.50 73.81
C ASN A 12 -17.01 26.97 72.49
N MET A 13 -15.67 26.92 72.51
CA MET A 13 -14.81 26.50 71.39
C MET A 13 -14.97 24.98 71.17
N SER A 14 -15.53 24.53 70.03
CA SER A 14 -15.37 23.13 69.60
C SER A 14 -15.66 22.84 68.11
N SER A 15 -15.27 23.71 67.16
CA SER A 15 -15.51 23.43 65.72
C SER A 15 -14.32 23.66 64.77
N SER A 16 -13.17 24.18 65.21
CA SER A 16 -12.05 24.48 64.29
C SER A 16 -11.02 23.36 64.11
N SER A 17 -11.09 22.28 64.91
CA SER A 17 -10.10 21.21 64.93
C SER A 17 -10.47 20.00 64.05
N SER A 18 -11.75 19.80 63.72
CA SER A 18 -12.21 18.72 62.84
C SER A 18 -12.08 19.06 61.36
N GLU A 19 -12.44 20.29 60.96
CA GLU A 19 -12.40 20.75 59.55
C GLU A 19 -10.97 20.86 58.99
N ASN A 20 -10.02 21.30 59.83
CA ASN A 20 -8.59 21.39 59.48
C ASN A 20 -7.92 20.02 59.36
N GLN A 21 -8.40 19.01 60.10
CA GLN A 21 -7.89 17.64 60.01
C GLN A 21 -8.42 16.90 58.77
N ILE A 22 -9.64 17.19 58.33
CA ILE A 22 -10.23 16.59 57.13
C ILE A 22 -9.54 17.13 55.87
N THR A 23 -9.38 18.45 55.76
CA THR A 23 -8.70 19.09 54.62
C THR A 23 -7.22 18.73 54.49
N GLN A 24 -6.49 18.59 55.62
CA GLN A 24 -5.12 18.07 55.57
C GLN A 24 -5.05 16.60 55.15
N LYS A 25 -5.97 15.74 55.64
CA LYS A 25 -5.99 14.31 55.24
C LYS A 25 -6.33 14.13 53.75
N GLU A 26 -7.27 14.90 53.23
CA GLU A 26 -7.62 14.87 51.80
C GLU A 26 -6.47 15.40 50.91
N GLY A 27 -5.82 16.49 51.31
CA GLY A 27 -4.65 17.02 50.59
C GLY A 27 -3.45 16.06 50.57
N VAL A 28 -3.19 15.37 51.68
CA VAL A 28 -2.12 14.35 51.77
C VAL A 28 -2.49 13.10 50.95
N SER A 29 -3.77 12.69 50.96
CA SER A 29 -4.25 11.57 50.14
C SER A 29 -4.12 11.87 48.65
N PHE A 30 -4.52 13.06 48.20
CA PHE A 30 -4.45 13.49 46.81
C PHE A 30 -3.02 13.65 46.30
N ALA A 31 -2.10 14.19 47.13
CA ALA A 31 -0.68 14.28 46.81
C ALA A 31 -0.01 12.89 46.71
N LYS A 32 -0.42 11.94 47.55
CA LYS A 32 0.05 10.55 47.51
C LYS A 32 -0.48 9.81 46.27
N GLU A 33 -1.72 10.06 45.89
CA GLU A 33 -2.34 9.45 44.70
C GLU A 33 -1.74 10.01 43.40
N THR A 34 -1.50 11.32 43.32
CA THR A 34 -0.85 11.94 42.15
C THR A 34 0.62 11.54 41.99
N SER A 35 1.38 11.39 43.08
CA SER A 35 2.77 10.91 43.04
C SER A 35 2.86 9.42 42.66
N THR A 36 1.97 8.58 43.17
CA THR A 36 1.88 7.16 42.79
C THR A 36 1.47 6.99 41.32
N LEU A 37 0.52 7.77 40.82
CA LEU A 37 0.14 7.74 39.40
C LEU A 37 1.26 8.24 38.48
N SER A 38 2.01 9.28 38.87
CA SER A 38 3.15 9.79 38.10
C SER A 38 4.32 8.80 38.05
N SER A 39 4.66 8.19 39.19
CA SER A 39 5.69 7.14 39.25
C SER A 39 5.30 5.87 38.49
N ALA A 40 4.03 5.46 38.55
CA ALA A 40 3.49 4.37 37.74
C ALA A 40 3.52 4.71 36.23
N ALA A 41 3.22 5.94 35.84
CA ALA A 41 3.28 6.37 34.44
C ALA A 41 4.71 6.40 33.89
N LEU A 42 5.69 6.84 34.68
CA LEU A 42 7.11 6.85 34.32
C LEU A 42 7.66 5.43 34.18
N THR A 43 7.40 4.55 35.15
CA THR A 43 7.84 3.15 35.10
C THR A 43 7.23 2.38 33.91
N VAL A 44 5.96 2.63 33.57
CA VAL A 44 5.29 2.04 32.39
C VAL A 44 5.82 2.61 31.06
N ARG A 45 6.22 3.89 31.04
CA ARG A 45 6.83 4.53 29.85
C ARG A 45 8.25 4.01 29.61
N ASP A 46 9.05 3.89 30.66
CA ASP A 46 10.41 3.33 30.59
C ASP A 46 10.38 1.85 30.21
N GLY A 47 9.50 1.05 30.83
CA GLY A 47 9.35 -0.36 30.49
C GLY A 47 8.99 -0.60 29.02
N ARG A 48 8.17 0.26 28.39
CA ARG A 48 7.84 0.16 26.95
C ARG A 48 8.97 0.65 26.04
N TYR A 49 9.76 1.62 26.48
CA TYR A 49 10.92 2.12 25.74
C TYR A 49 12.04 1.08 25.72
N TRP A 50 12.40 0.53 26.89
CA TRP A 50 13.43 -0.50 27.01
C TRP A 50 13.03 -1.82 26.35
N LYS A 51 11.74 -2.22 26.40
CA LYS A 51 11.26 -3.38 25.63
C LYS A 51 11.39 -3.19 24.12
N LYS A 52 11.20 -1.98 23.60
CA LYS A 52 11.41 -1.68 22.17
C LYS A 52 12.88 -1.69 21.79
N ILE A 53 13.77 -1.18 22.65
CA ILE A 53 15.22 -1.22 22.42
C ILE A 53 15.72 -2.67 22.51
N ALA A 54 15.36 -3.39 23.56
CA ALA A 54 15.69 -4.81 23.71
C ALA A 54 15.21 -5.61 22.50
N GLY A 55 13.98 -5.38 22.03
CA GLY A 55 13.46 -6.00 20.82
C GLY A 55 14.27 -5.67 19.55
N ARG A 56 14.73 -4.41 19.39
CA ARG A 56 15.61 -4.01 18.27
C ARG A 56 16.99 -4.65 18.37
N CYS A 57 17.56 -4.75 19.57
CA CYS A 57 18.84 -5.40 19.80
C CYS A 57 18.76 -6.91 19.58
N LEU A 58 17.72 -7.58 20.07
CA LEU A 58 17.45 -8.99 19.81
C LEU A 58 17.22 -9.28 18.32
N PHE A 59 16.49 -8.40 17.62
CA PHE A 59 16.32 -8.50 16.18
C PHE A 59 17.64 -8.31 15.43
N ALA A 60 18.46 -7.33 15.80
CA ALA A 60 19.77 -7.09 15.20
C ALA A 60 20.73 -8.27 15.46
N LEU A 61 20.71 -8.82 16.68
CA LEU A 61 21.49 -10.01 17.05
C LEU A 61 21.02 -11.24 16.26
N GLY A 62 19.71 -11.46 16.16
CA GLY A 62 19.14 -12.55 15.37
C GLY A 62 19.46 -12.41 13.88
N PHE A 63 19.35 -11.21 13.32
CA PHE A 63 19.70 -10.92 11.93
C PHE A 63 21.20 -11.10 11.68
N MET A 64 22.06 -10.70 12.62
CA MET A 64 23.50 -10.89 12.53
C MET A 64 23.88 -12.37 12.62
N ILE A 65 23.27 -13.14 13.52
CA ILE A 65 23.50 -14.58 13.67
C ILE A 65 23.02 -15.32 12.42
N ILE A 66 21.81 -15.02 11.92
CA ILE A 66 21.28 -15.59 10.68
C ILE A 66 22.17 -15.20 9.50
N GLY A 67 22.58 -13.94 9.40
CA GLY A 67 23.49 -13.46 8.36
C GLY A 67 24.85 -14.14 8.42
N HIS A 68 25.40 -14.37 9.61
CA HIS A 68 26.66 -15.08 9.80
C HIS A 68 26.54 -16.57 9.49
N LEU A 69 25.44 -17.22 9.88
CA LEU A 69 25.17 -18.61 9.53
C LEU A 69 25.01 -18.77 8.01
N ILE A 70 24.25 -17.89 7.35
CA ILE A 70 24.10 -17.90 5.89
C ILE A 70 25.46 -17.66 5.20
N ALA A 71 26.25 -16.70 5.68
CA ALA A 71 27.59 -16.40 5.15
C ALA A 71 28.61 -17.52 5.44
N SER A 72 28.38 -18.33 6.49
CA SER A 72 29.20 -19.49 6.85
C SER A 72 28.93 -20.68 5.92
N PHE A 73 27.67 -20.89 5.50
CA PHE A 73 27.32 -21.91 4.51
C PHE A 73 27.58 -21.47 3.05
N TYR A 74 27.51 -20.18 2.76
CA TYR A 74 27.81 -19.59 1.46
C TYR A 74 28.79 -18.41 1.62
N PRO A 75 30.09 -18.58 1.31
CA PRO A 75 31.07 -17.50 1.38
C PRO A 75 30.56 -16.24 0.66
N LEU A 76 30.74 -15.05 1.25
CA LEU A 76 30.34 -13.77 0.65
C LEU A 76 30.95 -13.54 -0.75
N ILE A 77 32.10 -14.15 -1.04
CA ILE A 77 32.71 -14.19 -2.37
C ILE A 77 31.79 -14.90 -3.39
N ASN A 78 31.17 -16.02 -2.98
CA ASN A 78 30.19 -16.75 -3.80
C ASN A 78 28.87 -16.00 -3.90
N LEU A 79 28.53 -15.09 -2.98
CA LEU A 79 27.33 -14.24 -3.10
C LEU A 79 27.55 -13.10 -4.09
N ILE A 80 28.73 -12.48 -4.09
CA ILE A 80 29.10 -11.45 -5.08
C ILE A 80 29.28 -12.09 -6.45
N ASP A 81 29.89 -13.27 -6.53
CA ASP A 81 30.04 -13.99 -7.79
C ASP A 81 28.72 -14.63 -8.23
N ALA A 82 27.82 -15.04 -7.32
CA ALA A 82 26.44 -15.40 -7.65
C ALA A 82 25.62 -14.19 -8.06
N PHE A 83 25.87 -13.00 -7.51
CA PHE A 83 25.19 -11.77 -7.93
C PHE A 83 25.71 -11.27 -9.28
N LYS A 84 27.03 -11.38 -9.53
CA LYS A 84 27.65 -11.10 -10.84
C LYS A 84 27.26 -12.16 -11.87
N ALA A 85 27.22 -13.44 -11.49
CA ALA A 85 26.72 -14.52 -12.33
C ALA A 85 25.24 -14.29 -12.59
N PHE A 86 24.41 -14.03 -11.58
CA PHE A 86 23.00 -13.66 -11.74
C PHE A 86 22.82 -12.44 -12.63
N ALA A 87 23.61 -11.38 -12.47
CA ALA A 87 23.58 -10.20 -13.33
C ALA A 87 24.03 -10.50 -14.77
N LYS A 88 24.96 -11.46 -14.95
CA LYS A 88 25.42 -11.94 -16.26
C LYS A 88 24.43 -12.94 -16.90
N THR A 89 23.73 -13.75 -16.11
CA THR A 89 22.63 -14.66 -16.50
C THR A 89 21.37 -13.86 -16.81
N LEU A 90 21.18 -12.73 -16.14
CA LEU A 90 20.15 -11.74 -16.47
C LEU A 90 20.43 -11.03 -17.79
N ASP A 91 21.66 -11.13 -18.33
CA ASP A 91 22.13 -10.49 -19.55
C ASP A 91 21.57 -9.07 -19.65
N LEU A 92 22.00 -8.17 -18.75
CA LEU A 92 21.48 -6.79 -18.54
C LEU A 92 21.49 -5.99 -19.85
N ASP A 93 20.52 -6.30 -20.69
CA ASP A 93 20.31 -5.84 -22.03
C ASP A 93 19.41 -4.61 -22.01
N ALA A 94 19.25 -3.98 -23.16
CA ALA A 94 18.37 -2.83 -23.28
C ALA A 94 16.95 -3.15 -22.75
N ALA A 95 16.49 -4.39 -22.89
CA ALA A 95 15.20 -4.85 -22.40
C ALA A 95 15.07 -4.74 -20.87
N PHE A 96 16.05 -5.21 -20.10
CA PHE A 96 16.05 -5.04 -18.65
C PHE A 96 15.98 -3.56 -18.23
N GLY A 97 16.79 -2.70 -18.86
CA GLY A 97 16.80 -1.26 -18.60
C GLY A 97 15.44 -0.61 -18.85
N TRP A 98 14.77 -0.99 -19.94
CA TRP A 98 13.40 -0.54 -20.24
C TRP A 98 12.39 -1.03 -19.21
N MET A 99 12.49 -2.26 -18.72
CA MET A 99 11.61 -2.78 -17.67
C MET A 99 11.85 -2.08 -16.33
N LEU A 100 13.09 -1.74 -16.00
CA LEU A 100 13.42 -0.95 -14.82
C LEU A 100 12.79 0.44 -14.89
N LEU A 101 12.94 1.13 -16.02
CA LEU A 101 12.31 2.44 -16.22
C LEU A 101 10.79 2.35 -16.18
N ALA A 102 10.20 1.34 -16.83
CA ALA A 102 8.77 1.10 -16.82
C ALA A 102 8.26 0.88 -15.39
N GLY A 103 8.91 0.01 -14.60
CA GLY A 103 8.54 -0.26 -13.20
C GLY A 103 8.68 0.97 -12.30
N PHE A 104 9.72 1.78 -12.53
CA PHE A 104 9.90 3.04 -11.83
C PHE A 104 8.77 4.04 -12.13
N VAL A 105 8.47 4.29 -13.39
CA VAL A 105 7.40 5.22 -13.80
C VAL A 105 6.04 4.71 -13.34
N ALA A 106 5.78 3.42 -13.55
CA ALA A 106 4.58 2.72 -13.09
C ALA A 106 4.35 2.95 -11.59
N GLN A 107 5.36 2.70 -10.76
CA GLN A 107 5.23 2.85 -9.31
C GLN A 107 5.24 4.31 -8.84
N MET A 108 5.88 5.22 -9.56
CA MET A 108 5.81 6.65 -9.26
C MET A 108 4.39 7.19 -9.43
N VAL A 109 3.70 6.79 -10.50
CA VAL A 109 2.28 7.12 -10.72
C VAL A 109 1.42 6.42 -9.68
N ASP A 110 1.66 5.13 -9.47
CA ASP A 110 0.87 4.33 -8.55
C ASP A 110 0.97 4.78 -7.09
N GLY A 111 2.16 4.91 -6.51
CA GLY A 111 2.29 5.38 -5.13
C GLY A 111 1.81 6.83 -4.91
N ALA A 112 1.76 7.66 -5.97
CA ALA A 112 1.31 9.04 -5.85
C ALA A 112 -0.20 9.22 -6.06
N LEU A 113 -0.84 8.36 -6.86
CA LEU A 113 -2.26 8.46 -7.25
C LEU A 113 -3.12 7.26 -6.83
N GLY A 114 -2.50 6.18 -6.36
CA GLY A 114 -3.10 4.87 -6.06
C GLY A 114 -3.55 4.12 -7.33
N MET A 115 -2.91 4.37 -8.46
CA MET A 115 -3.27 3.76 -9.73
C MET A 115 -2.12 3.78 -10.74
N GLY A 116 -2.14 2.84 -11.69
CA GLY A 116 -1.42 2.97 -12.94
C GLY A 116 -0.31 1.95 -13.14
N TYR A 117 0.15 1.25 -12.09
CA TYR A 117 1.23 0.29 -12.23
C TYR A 117 0.86 -0.83 -13.21
N GLY A 118 -0.26 -1.51 -12.97
CA GLY A 118 -0.78 -2.52 -13.88
C GLY A 118 -0.99 -1.97 -15.30
N VAL A 119 -1.74 -0.87 -15.46
CA VAL A 119 -2.07 -0.33 -16.81
C VAL A 119 -0.82 0.04 -17.61
N ILE A 120 0.17 0.69 -16.98
CA ILE A 120 1.42 1.06 -17.63
C ILE A 120 2.23 -0.19 -17.98
N SER A 121 2.38 -1.12 -17.03
CA SER A 121 3.16 -2.34 -17.24
C SER A 121 2.53 -3.26 -18.29
N THR A 122 1.20 -3.41 -18.27
CA THR A 122 0.43 -4.14 -19.30
C THR A 122 0.60 -3.52 -20.66
N THR A 123 0.58 -2.18 -20.74
CA THR A 123 0.78 -1.47 -21.99
C THR A 123 2.15 -1.76 -22.61
N VAL A 124 3.20 -1.80 -21.77
CA VAL A 124 4.55 -2.13 -22.20
C VAL A 124 4.65 -3.60 -22.59
N LEU A 125 4.13 -4.51 -21.77
CA LEU A 125 4.26 -5.96 -21.96
C LEU A 125 3.38 -6.53 -23.07
N LEU A 126 2.20 -5.97 -23.33
CA LEU A 126 1.39 -6.40 -24.49
C LEU A 126 2.10 -6.14 -25.82
N SER A 127 3.03 -5.17 -25.85
CA SER A 127 3.81 -4.85 -27.04
C SER A 127 4.90 -5.89 -27.37
N THR A 128 5.29 -6.74 -26.41
CA THR A 128 6.40 -7.69 -26.57
C THR A 128 6.02 -9.03 -27.21
N GLY A 129 4.73 -9.31 -27.40
CA GLY A 129 4.31 -10.58 -28.01
C GLY A 129 3.86 -11.65 -27.04
N LEU A 130 4.09 -11.47 -25.73
CA LEU A 130 3.89 -12.50 -24.73
C LEU A 130 2.41 -12.89 -24.57
N ASN A 131 2.19 -14.13 -24.11
CA ASN A 131 0.85 -14.59 -23.76
C ASN A 131 0.27 -13.69 -22.65
N PRO A 132 -0.99 -13.23 -22.77
CA PRO A 132 -1.70 -12.47 -21.75
C PRO A 132 -1.59 -12.95 -20.30
N ALA A 133 -1.66 -14.26 -20.08
CA ALA A 133 -1.59 -14.83 -18.74
C ALA A 133 -0.18 -14.69 -18.14
N ALA A 134 0.86 -14.89 -18.96
CA ALA A 134 2.25 -14.65 -18.56
C ALA A 134 2.54 -13.16 -18.31
N ILE A 135 1.95 -12.27 -19.11
CA ILE A 135 2.02 -10.81 -18.90
C ILE A 135 1.41 -10.45 -17.54
N SER A 136 0.17 -10.86 -17.31
CA SER A 136 -0.52 -10.52 -16.06
C SER A 136 0.21 -11.12 -14.86
N GLY A 137 0.64 -12.39 -14.93
CA GLY A 137 1.47 -13.01 -13.90
C GLY A 137 2.73 -12.21 -13.58
N SER A 138 3.50 -11.84 -14.62
CA SER A 138 4.74 -11.06 -14.45
C SER A 138 4.49 -9.71 -13.78
N ILE A 139 3.40 -9.02 -14.17
CA ILE A 139 3.03 -7.72 -13.61
C ILE A 139 2.69 -7.86 -12.14
N HIS A 140 1.78 -8.77 -11.77
CA HIS A 140 1.34 -8.91 -10.39
C HIS A 140 2.46 -9.44 -9.49
N THR A 141 3.33 -10.32 -10.00
CA THR A 141 4.53 -10.75 -9.29
C THR A 141 5.48 -9.58 -9.03
N ALA A 142 5.66 -8.67 -9.98
CA ALA A 142 6.48 -7.48 -9.75
C ALA A 142 5.80 -6.47 -8.80
N GLU A 143 4.51 -6.27 -9.02
CA GLU A 143 3.69 -5.28 -8.33
C GLU A 143 3.51 -5.63 -6.86
N MET A 144 3.45 -6.91 -6.45
CA MET A 144 3.35 -7.25 -5.03
C MET A 144 4.55 -6.72 -4.22
N PHE A 145 5.75 -6.63 -4.81
CA PHE A 145 6.90 -6.04 -4.13
C PHE A 145 6.81 -4.52 -4.07
N SER A 146 6.49 -3.88 -5.19
CA SER A 146 6.43 -2.42 -5.27
C SER A 146 5.24 -1.83 -4.49
N SER A 147 4.06 -2.44 -4.59
CA SER A 147 2.87 -2.13 -3.78
C SER A 147 3.07 -2.47 -2.30
N GLY A 148 3.80 -3.54 -1.97
CA GLY A 148 4.22 -3.84 -0.60
C GLY A 148 5.06 -2.72 0.00
N ALA A 149 6.08 -2.25 -0.73
CA ALA A 149 6.91 -1.11 -0.33
C ALA A 149 6.12 0.21 -0.25
N SER A 150 5.20 0.44 -1.20
CA SER A 150 4.33 1.61 -1.24
C SER A 150 3.34 1.62 -0.08
N GLY A 151 2.61 0.52 0.12
CA GLY A 151 1.67 0.32 1.22
C GLY A 151 2.33 0.45 2.59
N PHE A 152 3.55 -0.11 2.76
CA PHE A 152 4.34 0.10 3.97
C PHE A 152 4.73 1.56 4.17
N SER A 153 5.15 2.26 3.12
CA SER A 153 5.48 3.69 3.16
C SER A 153 4.26 4.54 3.56
N HIS A 154 3.10 4.26 2.98
CA HIS A 154 1.84 4.90 3.35
C HIS A 154 1.40 4.58 4.77
N TYR A 155 1.61 3.35 5.25
CA TYR A 155 1.37 2.98 6.64
C TYR A 155 2.24 3.82 7.59
N LYS A 156 3.54 3.91 7.30
CA LYS A 156 4.50 4.71 8.09
C LYS A 156 4.14 6.20 8.11
N PHE A 157 3.58 6.73 7.03
CA PHE A 157 3.12 8.12 6.93
C PHE A 157 1.71 8.36 7.49
N GLY A 158 1.06 7.33 8.07
CA GLY A 158 -0.27 7.46 8.66
C GLY A 158 -1.37 7.70 7.62
N ASN A 159 -1.17 7.28 6.37
CA ASN A 159 -2.09 7.50 5.25
C ASN A 159 -3.16 6.39 5.13
N ILE A 160 -3.43 5.62 6.19
CA ILE A 160 -4.28 4.42 6.11
C ILE A 160 -5.58 4.59 6.90
N ASN A 161 -6.70 4.48 6.20
CA ASN A 161 -8.02 4.30 6.79
C ASN A 161 -8.32 2.81 7.02
N LYS A 162 -8.25 2.37 8.29
CA LYS A 162 -8.45 0.96 8.68
C LYS A 162 -9.83 0.41 8.31
N LYS A 163 -10.89 1.21 8.38
CA LYS A 163 -12.26 0.78 8.05
C LYS A 163 -12.39 0.51 6.55
N LEU A 164 -11.85 1.40 5.73
CA LEU A 164 -11.83 1.23 4.28
C LEU A 164 -10.96 0.02 3.90
N PHE A 165 -9.77 -0.11 4.50
CA PHE A 165 -8.88 -1.25 4.25
C PHE A 165 -9.58 -2.59 4.45
N LYS A 166 -10.24 -2.79 5.62
CA LYS A 166 -11.00 -4.02 5.90
C LYS A 166 -12.15 -4.26 4.92
N THR A 167 -12.76 -3.20 4.39
CA THR A 167 -13.88 -3.30 3.44
C THR A 167 -13.40 -3.73 2.05
N LEU A 168 -12.20 -3.31 1.65
CA LEU A 168 -11.65 -3.61 0.32
C LEU A 168 -10.89 -4.93 0.28
N LEU A 169 -10.20 -5.28 1.38
CA LEU A 169 -9.23 -6.39 1.41
C LEU A 169 -9.82 -7.72 0.94
N LEU A 170 -10.81 -8.26 1.67
CA LEU A 170 -11.31 -9.60 1.39
C LEU A 170 -12.00 -9.71 0.01
N PRO A 171 -12.91 -8.79 -0.38
CA PRO A 171 -13.50 -8.84 -1.70
C PRO A 171 -12.46 -8.67 -2.82
N GLY A 172 -11.49 -7.77 -2.65
CA GLY A 172 -10.43 -7.55 -3.64
C GLY A 172 -9.56 -8.79 -3.87
N VAL A 173 -9.14 -9.45 -2.79
CA VAL A 173 -8.36 -10.70 -2.86
C VAL A 173 -9.16 -11.81 -3.56
N LEU A 174 -10.43 -12.00 -3.20
CA LEU A 174 -11.28 -12.99 -3.87
C LEU A 174 -11.45 -12.69 -5.36
N GLY A 175 -11.67 -11.42 -5.70
CA GLY A 175 -11.74 -10.96 -7.08
C GLY A 175 -10.47 -11.31 -7.85
N ALA A 176 -9.30 -11.00 -7.29
CA ALA A 176 -8.01 -11.30 -7.91
C ALA A 176 -7.79 -12.79 -8.17
N ILE A 177 -8.09 -13.65 -7.18
CA ILE A 177 -7.96 -15.12 -7.35
C ILE A 177 -8.86 -15.60 -8.51
N ILE A 178 -10.12 -15.16 -8.54
CA ILE A 178 -11.06 -15.53 -9.60
C ILE A 178 -10.58 -15.00 -10.96
N GLY A 179 -10.08 -13.76 -11.02
CA GLY A 179 -9.58 -13.13 -12.23
C GLY A 179 -8.33 -13.82 -12.78
N ALA A 180 -7.35 -14.11 -11.90
CA ALA A 180 -6.13 -14.81 -12.25
C ALA A 180 -6.43 -16.23 -12.73
N GLY A 181 -7.28 -16.97 -12.01
CA GLY A 181 -7.72 -18.30 -12.42
C GLY A 181 -8.40 -18.27 -13.79
N SER A 182 -9.39 -17.39 -13.97
CA SER A 182 -10.12 -17.24 -15.24
C SER A 182 -9.19 -16.91 -16.41
N LEU A 183 -8.24 -15.98 -16.21
CA LEU A 183 -7.28 -15.64 -17.26
C LEU A 183 -6.33 -16.79 -17.57
N SER A 184 -5.91 -17.55 -16.57
CA SER A 184 -5.01 -18.69 -16.76
C SER A 184 -5.68 -19.77 -17.62
N PHE A 185 -6.92 -20.13 -17.30
CA PHE A 185 -7.69 -21.11 -18.10
C PHE A 185 -8.00 -20.62 -19.52
N LEU A 186 -8.45 -19.37 -19.67
CA LEU A 186 -8.76 -18.81 -20.99
C LEU A 186 -7.51 -18.51 -21.83
N GLY A 187 -6.38 -18.20 -21.18
CA GLY A 187 -5.11 -17.89 -21.83
C GLY A 187 -4.49 -19.08 -22.54
N GLU A 188 -4.66 -20.30 -22.01
CA GLU A 188 -4.23 -21.53 -22.66
C GLU A 188 -5.13 -21.90 -23.85
N SER A 189 -6.45 -21.75 -23.70
CA SER A 189 -7.41 -22.20 -24.73
C SER A 189 -7.68 -21.16 -25.84
N TYR A 190 -7.55 -19.86 -25.56
CA TYR A 190 -8.01 -18.77 -26.45
C TYR A 190 -7.02 -17.61 -26.60
N GLY A 191 -5.72 -17.83 -26.35
CA GLY A 191 -4.69 -16.77 -26.33
C GLY A 191 -4.68 -15.83 -27.54
N ASN A 192 -4.95 -16.35 -28.76
CA ASN A 192 -4.98 -15.57 -30.01
C ASN A 192 -6.09 -14.50 -30.02
N TRP A 193 -7.27 -14.81 -29.46
CA TRP A 193 -8.39 -13.87 -29.34
C TRP A 193 -8.28 -12.98 -28.10
N LEU A 194 -7.62 -13.48 -27.05
CA LEU A 194 -7.50 -12.78 -25.78
C LEU A 194 -6.62 -11.53 -25.90
N ARG A 195 -5.57 -11.56 -26.72
CA ARG A 195 -4.64 -10.44 -26.90
C ARG A 195 -5.31 -9.18 -27.51
N PRO A 196 -6.04 -9.25 -28.64
CA PRO A 196 -6.80 -8.10 -29.13
C PRO A 196 -7.91 -7.68 -28.16
N ALA A 197 -8.59 -8.63 -27.51
CA ALA A 197 -9.62 -8.31 -26.51
C ALA A 197 -9.06 -7.49 -25.32
N LEU A 198 -7.91 -7.88 -24.78
CA LEU A 198 -7.23 -7.12 -23.73
C LEU A 198 -6.67 -5.79 -24.21
N SER A 199 -6.28 -5.68 -25.47
CA SER A 199 -5.87 -4.41 -26.08
C SER A 199 -7.05 -3.43 -26.18
N VAL A 200 -8.26 -3.92 -26.48
CA VAL A 200 -9.50 -3.13 -26.43
C VAL A 200 -9.86 -2.75 -25.00
N TYR A 201 -9.74 -3.67 -24.05
CA TYR A 201 -9.96 -3.38 -22.63
C TYR A 201 -9.00 -2.30 -22.10
N THR A 202 -7.71 -2.40 -22.41
CA THR A 202 -6.71 -1.40 -22.02
C THR A 202 -6.95 -0.06 -22.70
N LEU A 203 -7.40 -0.04 -23.96
CA LEU A 203 -7.84 1.18 -24.63
C LEU A 203 -8.99 1.85 -23.87
N PHE A 204 -9.99 1.05 -23.47
CA PHE A 204 -11.11 1.54 -22.66
C PHE A 204 -10.64 2.10 -21.30
N LEU A 205 -9.70 1.43 -20.63
CA LEU A 205 -9.09 1.96 -19.41
C LEU A 205 -8.36 3.28 -19.68
N GLY A 206 -7.57 3.37 -20.75
CA GLY A 206 -6.87 4.60 -21.15
C GLY A 206 -7.83 5.77 -21.37
N LEU A 207 -8.95 5.53 -22.08
CA LEU A 207 -10.02 6.51 -22.25
C LEU A 207 -10.63 6.93 -20.90
N ARG A 208 -10.91 5.96 -20.01
CA ARG A 208 -11.46 6.25 -18.69
C ARG A 208 -10.49 7.07 -17.83
N ILE A 209 -9.20 6.77 -17.86
CA ILE A 209 -8.15 7.54 -17.18
C ILE A 209 -8.14 8.97 -17.71
N LEU A 210 -8.18 9.15 -19.03
CA LEU A 210 -8.19 10.46 -19.67
C LEU A 210 -9.44 11.27 -19.31
N LEU A 211 -10.62 10.65 -19.35
CA LEU A 211 -11.89 11.27 -18.95
C LEU A 211 -11.88 11.71 -17.48
N ASN A 212 -11.26 10.91 -16.60
CA ASN A 212 -11.11 11.26 -15.19
C ASN A 212 -10.26 12.53 -14.99
N ALA A 213 -9.34 12.85 -15.91
CA ALA A 213 -8.52 14.06 -15.83
C ALA A 213 -9.35 15.36 -15.95
N PHE A 214 -10.49 15.30 -16.64
CA PHE A 214 -11.38 16.46 -16.87
C PHE A 214 -12.62 16.45 -15.98
N ARG A 215 -12.80 15.42 -15.15
CA ARG A 215 -13.97 15.29 -14.29
C ARG A 215 -13.93 16.30 -13.15
N LYS A 216 -15.01 17.07 -12.98
CA LYS A 216 -15.17 17.99 -11.86
C LYS A 216 -15.23 17.21 -10.53
N LYS A 217 -14.58 17.74 -9.48
CA LYS A 217 -14.67 17.20 -8.12
C LYS A 217 -16.12 17.35 -7.65
N ASN A 218 -16.77 16.23 -7.36
CA ASN A 218 -18.13 16.23 -6.81
C ASN A 218 -18.10 16.30 -5.29
N GLU A 219 -19.20 16.77 -4.70
CA GLU A 219 -19.44 16.77 -3.26
C GLU A 219 -19.22 15.39 -2.64
N SER A 220 -18.69 15.36 -1.41
CA SER A 220 -18.40 14.14 -0.65
C SER A 220 -19.66 13.28 -0.51
N ARG A 221 -19.67 12.12 -1.16
CA ARG A 221 -20.75 11.12 -1.04
C ARG A 221 -20.20 9.86 -0.39
N LYS A 222 -20.96 9.29 0.55
CA LYS A 222 -20.62 8.00 1.14
C LYS A 222 -20.45 6.95 0.03
N VAL A 223 -19.32 6.23 0.04
CA VAL A 223 -19.09 5.12 -0.88
C VAL A 223 -19.97 3.95 -0.45
N LYS A 224 -21.15 3.84 -1.06
CA LYS A 224 -21.96 2.62 -1.00
C LYS A 224 -21.25 1.50 -1.79
N HIS A 225 -21.24 0.29 -1.24
CA HIS A 225 -20.72 -0.94 -1.89
C HIS A 225 -19.22 -0.93 -2.25
N ALA A 226 -18.36 -0.36 -1.40
CA ALA A 226 -16.90 -0.38 -1.63
C ALA A 226 -16.32 -1.80 -1.76
N GLY A 227 -16.91 -2.81 -1.09
CA GLY A 227 -16.50 -4.20 -1.21
C GLY A 227 -16.75 -4.78 -2.61
N TRP A 228 -17.95 -4.57 -3.18
CA TRP A 228 -18.24 -5.01 -4.56
C TRP A 228 -17.30 -4.35 -5.58
N LEU A 229 -17.04 -3.06 -5.39
CA LEU A 229 -16.08 -2.32 -6.20
C LEU A 229 -14.67 -2.94 -6.11
N ALA A 230 -14.24 -3.35 -4.91
CA ALA A 230 -12.95 -4.02 -4.73
C ALA A 230 -12.92 -5.40 -5.40
N GLY A 231 -13.99 -6.19 -5.28
CA GLY A 231 -14.07 -7.51 -5.94
C GLY A 231 -14.01 -7.40 -7.46
N ALA A 232 -14.81 -6.52 -8.06
CA ALA A 232 -14.74 -6.26 -9.49
C ALA A 232 -13.37 -5.67 -9.90
N GLY A 233 -12.81 -4.80 -9.06
CA GLY A 233 -11.47 -4.24 -9.20
C GLY A 233 -10.42 -5.32 -9.29
N GLY A 234 -10.30 -6.18 -8.27
CA GLY A 234 -9.32 -7.25 -8.21
C GLY A 234 -9.47 -8.26 -9.35
N PHE A 235 -10.70 -8.61 -9.71
CA PHE A 235 -10.96 -9.48 -10.88
C PHE A 235 -10.41 -8.87 -12.16
N LEU A 236 -10.80 -7.62 -12.47
CA LEU A 236 -10.37 -6.92 -13.67
C LEU A 236 -8.88 -6.58 -13.66
N ASP A 237 -8.29 -6.50 -12.47
CA ASP A 237 -6.85 -6.32 -12.30
C ASP A 237 -6.09 -7.56 -12.71
N SER A 238 -6.42 -8.71 -12.14
CA SER A 238 -5.76 -9.97 -12.47
C SER A 238 -6.09 -10.47 -13.87
N PHE A 239 -7.32 -10.28 -14.34
CA PHE A 239 -7.72 -10.68 -15.68
C PHE A 239 -7.17 -9.76 -16.77
N GLY A 240 -7.19 -8.45 -16.53
CA GLY A 240 -6.89 -7.43 -17.53
C GLY A 240 -5.53 -6.75 -17.38
N GLY A 241 -4.80 -7.04 -16.30
CA GLY A 241 -3.49 -6.47 -15.99
C GLY A 241 -3.50 -5.00 -15.54
N GLY A 242 -4.59 -4.46 -15.00
CA GLY A 242 -4.60 -3.05 -14.56
C GLY A 242 -5.96 -2.42 -14.24
N GLY A 243 -6.93 -3.23 -13.83
CA GLY A 243 -8.28 -2.77 -13.50
C GLY A 243 -8.39 -2.03 -12.18
N TRP A 244 -7.50 -2.28 -11.21
CA TRP A 244 -7.66 -1.79 -9.84
C TRP A 244 -7.69 -0.26 -9.75
N GLY A 245 -6.67 0.42 -10.28
CA GLY A 245 -6.55 1.88 -10.21
C GLY A 245 -7.69 2.66 -10.90
N PRO A 246 -7.97 2.42 -12.20
CA PRO A 246 -9.04 3.11 -12.91
C PRO A 246 -10.44 2.81 -12.37
N LEU A 247 -10.67 1.62 -11.79
CA LEU A 247 -11.96 1.24 -11.25
C LEU A 247 -12.12 1.63 -9.78
N VAL A 248 -11.27 1.12 -8.90
CA VAL A 248 -11.39 1.27 -7.45
C VAL A 248 -10.95 2.67 -7.02
N THR A 249 -9.70 3.04 -7.32
CA THR A 249 -9.10 4.28 -6.80
C THR A 249 -9.79 5.52 -7.34
N SER A 250 -9.96 5.57 -8.66
CA SER A 250 -10.63 6.71 -9.31
C SER A 250 -12.05 6.91 -8.79
N THR A 251 -12.80 5.82 -8.53
CA THR A 251 -14.16 5.89 -7.98
C THR A 251 -14.17 6.34 -6.53
N LEU A 252 -13.20 5.89 -5.72
CA LEU A 252 -13.08 6.31 -4.32
C LEU A 252 -12.71 7.79 -4.23
N ILE A 253 -11.76 8.27 -5.05
CA ILE A 253 -11.35 9.68 -5.12
C ILE A 253 -12.51 10.56 -5.61
N ALA A 254 -13.22 10.13 -6.65
CA ALA A 254 -14.36 10.87 -7.20
C ALA A 254 -15.53 11.03 -6.21
N LYS A 255 -15.59 10.18 -5.17
CA LYS A 255 -16.60 10.26 -4.10
C LYS A 255 -16.18 11.15 -2.92
N GLY A 256 -15.10 11.92 -3.06
CA GLY A 256 -14.77 13.04 -2.18
C GLY A 256 -14.15 12.67 -0.84
N LYS A 257 -13.62 11.45 -0.66
CA LYS A 257 -12.74 11.20 0.49
C LYS A 257 -11.38 11.85 0.23
N THR A 258 -10.69 12.22 1.31
CA THR A 258 -9.37 12.84 1.24
C THR A 258 -8.38 11.95 0.45
N PRO A 259 -7.81 12.44 -0.67
CA PRO A 259 -7.02 11.61 -1.59
C PRO A 259 -5.89 10.84 -0.93
N ARG A 260 -5.10 11.48 -0.04
CA ARG A 260 -3.97 10.82 0.66
C ARG A 260 -4.36 9.53 1.38
N TYR A 261 -5.56 9.49 1.99
CA TYR A 261 -6.03 8.34 2.75
C TYR A 261 -6.63 7.25 1.87
N ILE A 262 -7.22 7.63 0.72
CA ILE A 262 -7.64 6.66 -0.28
C ILE A 262 -6.41 5.98 -0.84
N ILE A 263 -5.45 6.76 -1.34
CA ILE A 263 -4.23 6.27 -1.97
C ILE A 263 -3.51 5.31 -1.03
N GLY A 264 -3.26 5.72 0.22
CA GLY A 264 -2.56 4.85 1.16
C GLY A 264 -3.33 3.58 1.56
N THR A 265 -4.66 3.64 1.66
CA THR A 265 -5.45 2.43 1.91
C THR A 265 -5.51 1.51 0.70
N VAL A 266 -5.70 2.06 -0.48
CA VAL A 266 -5.76 1.33 -1.75
C VAL A 266 -4.42 0.64 -2.01
N SER A 267 -3.28 1.35 -1.93
CA SER A 267 -1.96 0.75 -2.17
C SER A 267 -1.63 -0.35 -1.15
N LEU A 268 -2.06 -0.23 0.11
CA LEU A 268 -1.91 -1.34 1.06
C LEU A 268 -2.84 -2.52 0.72
N THR A 269 -4.07 -2.27 0.28
CA THR A 269 -4.96 -3.36 -0.16
C THR A 269 -4.42 -4.04 -1.42
N GLU A 270 -3.91 -3.26 -2.36
CA GLU A 270 -3.35 -3.69 -3.64
C GLU A 270 -2.21 -4.68 -3.43
N PHE A 271 -1.33 -4.47 -2.43
CA PHE A 271 -0.34 -5.47 -2.03
C PHE A 271 -0.92 -6.88 -1.83
N PHE A 272 -2.06 -7.00 -1.13
CA PHE A 272 -2.68 -8.31 -0.91
C PHE A 272 -3.39 -8.84 -2.15
N VAL A 273 -3.97 -7.96 -2.96
CA VAL A 273 -4.63 -8.30 -4.22
C VAL A 273 -3.61 -8.85 -5.23
N THR A 274 -2.49 -8.15 -5.40
CA THR A 274 -1.41 -8.53 -6.31
C THR A 274 -0.64 -9.74 -5.79
N LEU A 275 -0.44 -9.87 -4.47
CA LEU A 275 0.10 -11.09 -3.87
C LEU A 275 -0.77 -12.31 -4.16
N ALA A 276 -2.09 -12.20 -3.96
CA ALA A 276 -3.02 -13.30 -4.23
C ALA A 276 -3.06 -13.68 -5.72
N SER A 277 -3.03 -12.68 -6.60
CA SER A 277 -2.92 -12.86 -8.04
C SER A 277 -1.62 -13.55 -8.43
N ALA A 278 -0.48 -13.04 -7.96
CA ALA A 278 0.85 -13.59 -8.21
C ALA A 278 0.97 -15.04 -7.75
N LEU A 279 0.45 -15.37 -6.56
CA LEU A 279 0.41 -16.75 -6.06
C LEU A 279 -0.47 -17.64 -6.93
N THR A 280 -1.63 -17.15 -7.37
CA THR A 280 -2.54 -17.92 -8.23
C THR A 280 -1.90 -18.21 -9.58
N PHE A 281 -1.31 -17.21 -10.23
CA PHE A 281 -0.56 -17.39 -11.47
C PHE A 281 0.64 -18.30 -11.29
N PHE A 282 1.40 -18.16 -10.20
CA PHE A 282 2.54 -19.04 -9.90
C PHE A 282 2.11 -20.51 -9.77
N ILE A 283 0.99 -20.77 -9.08
CA ILE A 283 0.48 -22.13 -8.88
C ILE A 283 0.02 -22.75 -10.21
N ILE A 284 -0.63 -21.98 -11.09
CA ILE A 284 -1.22 -22.50 -12.33
C ILE A 284 -0.19 -22.55 -13.47
N LEU A 285 0.59 -21.49 -13.65
CA LEU A 285 1.47 -21.28 -14.81
C LEU A 285 2.96 -21.46 -14.49
N GLY A 286 3.36 -21.48 -13.21
CA GLY A 286 4.76 -21.46 -12.80
C GLY A 286 5.42 -20.09 -12.90
N THR A 287 6.75 -20.06 -13.01
CA THR A 287 7.53 -18.82 -13.19
C THR A 287 8.11 -18.73 -14.59
N SER A 288 7.98 -17.56 -15.18
CA SER A 288 8.58 -17.21 -16.48
C SER A 288 8.99 -15.74 -16.46
N HIS A 289 9.82 -15.31 -17.42
CA HIS A 289 10.21 -13.91 -17.61
C HIS A 289 10.86 -13.22 -16.40
N ILE A 290 11.73 -13.94 -15.68
CA ILE A 290 12.39 -13.46 -14.46
C ILE A 290 13.14 -12.14 -14.67
N GLN A 291 13.77 -11.94 -15.83
CA GLN A 291 14.46 -10.69 -16.17
C GLN A 291 13.49 -9.49 -16.19
N THR A 292 12.34 -9.65 -16.84
CA THR A 292 11.30 -8.64 -16.91
C THR A 292 10.75 -8.31 -15.53
N ILE A 293 10.43 -9.35 -14.74
CA ILE A 293 9.93 -9.22 -13.38
C ILE A 293 10.97 -8.48 -12.51
N ALA A 294 12.24 -8.86 -12.60
CA ALA A 294 13.32 -8.25 -11.82
C ALA A 294 13.49 -6.76 -12.14
N GLY A 295 13.48 -6.39 -13.42
CA GLY A 295 13.54 -4.97 -13.83
C GLY A 295 12.38 -4.17 -13.24
N LEU A 296 11.16 -4.66 -13.42
CA LEU A 296 9.94 -4.04 -12.89
C LEU A 296 9.95 -3.90 -11.35
N ILE A 297 10.43 -4.93 -10.64
CA ILE A 297 10.58 -4.91 -9.17
C ILE A 297 11.57 -3.84 -8.75
N ILE A 298 12.77 -3.83 -9.33
CA ILE A 298 13.85 -2.93 -8.90
C ILE A 298 13.43 -1.48 -9.15
N GLY A 299 12.91 -1.17 -10.33
CA GLY A 299 12.37 0.16 -10.63
C GLY A 299 11.26 0.57 -9.66
N GLY A 300 10.33 -0.34 -9.41
CA GLY A 300 9.20 -0.09 -8.50
C GLY A 300 9.63 0.15 -7.05
N LEU A 301 10.53 -0.67 -6.50
CA LEU A 301 11.01 -0.52 -5.12
C LEU A 301 11.72 0.82 -4.88
N ILE A 302 12.47 1.32 -5.87
CA ILE A 302 13.13 2.62 -5.79
C ILE A 302 12.08 3.76 -5.79
N ALA A 303 11.07 3.66 -6.65
CA ALA A 303 10.02 4.66 -6.81
C ALA A 303 9.04 4.73 -5.62
N ALA A 304 8.67 3.60 -5.02
CA ALA A 304 7.64 3.50 -3.99
C ALA A 304 7.77 4.50 -2.82
N PRO A 305 8.92 4.62 -2.12
CA PRO A 305 9.05 5.58 -1.02
C PRO A 305 9.04 7.04 -1.48
N ILE A 306 9.49 7.31 -2.71
CA ILE A 306 9.49 8.64 -3.31
C ILE A 306 8.04 9.03 -3.61
N ALA A 307 7.29 8.16 -4.29
CA ALA A 307 5.89 8.35 -4.68
C ALA A 307 5.00 8.63 -3.47
N ALA A 308 5.14 7.85 -2.40
CA ALA A 308 4.34 8.00 -1.18
C ALA A 308 4.53 9.38 -0.49
N ARG A 309 5.68 10.05 -0.66
CA ARG A 309 5.91 11.42 -0.15
C ARG A 309 5.19 12.50 -0.98
N PHE A 310 4.96 12.21 -2.26
CA PHE A 310 4.27 13.08 -3.21
C PHE A 310 2.76 12.81 -3.29
N ALA A 311 2.26 11.77 -2.61
CA ALA A 311 0.85 11.41 -2.60
C ALA A 311 -0.06 12.59 -2.21
N GLY A 312 -1.00 12.92 -3.11
CA GLY A 312 -1.93 14.04 -2.93
C GLY A 312 -1.34 15.44 -3.13
N LYS A 313 -0.06 15.57 -3.51
CA LYS A 313 0.61 16.86 -3.79
C LYS A 313 0.82 17.13 -5.29
N LEU A 314 0.79 16.09 -6.13
CA LEU A 314 1.03 16.23 -7.56
C LEU A 314 -0.18 16.79 -8.31
N ASN A 315 0.08 17.42 -9.45
CA ASN A 315 -0.97 17.81 -10.39
C ASN A 315 -1.55 16.54 -11.05
N THR A 316 -2.57 15.97 -10.40
CA THR A 316 -3.24 14.75 -10.83
C THR A 316 -3.73 14.83 -12.28
N LYS A 317 -4.19 16.01 -12.73
CA LYS A 317 -4.68 16.19 -14.10
C LYS A 317 -3.58 15.92 -15.13
N THR A 318 -2.39 16.48 -14.94
CA THR A 318 -1.26 16.28 -15.87
C THR A 318 -0.86 14.81 -15.95
N ILE A 319 -0.78 14.13 -14.82
CA ILE A 319 -0.41 12.72 -14.77
C ILE A 319 -1.47 11.85 -15.45
N LEU A 320 -2.76 12.09 -15.19
CA LEU A 320 -3.84 11.36 -15.84
C LEU A 320 -3.87 11.58 -17.36
N ILE A 321 -3.60 12.80 -17.84
CA ILE A 321 -3.48 13.07 -19.29
C ILE A 321 -2.30 12.29 -19.88
N ALA A 322 -1.13 12.35 -19.25
CA ALA A 322 0.07 11.66 -19.72
C ALA A 322 -0.13 10.14 -19.78
N VAL A 323 -0.61 9.54 -18.69
CA VAL A 323 -0.85 8.09 -18.60
C VAL A 323 -1.97 7.67 -19.55
N GLY A 324 -3.10 8.38 -19.56
CA GLY A 324 -4.21 8.08 -20.45
C GLY A 324 -3.81 8.12 -21.92
N THR A 325 -3.04 9.13 -22.33
CA THR A 325 -2.53 9.26 -23.71
C THR A 325 -1.56 8.12 -24.06
N LEU A 326 -0.61 7.81 -23.18
CA LEU A 326 0.34 6.71 -23.37
C LEU A 326 -0.38 5.38 -23.59
N VAL A 327 -1.38 5.10 -22.75
CA VAL A 327 -2.17 3.86 -22.82
C VAL A 327 -2.97 3.81 -24.12
N ILE A 328 -3.68 4.89 -24.47
CA ILE A 328 -4.47 4.95 -25.70
C ILE A 328 -3.59 4.72 -26.94
N VAL A 329 -2.47 5.44 -27.06
CA VAL A 329 -1.58 5.34 -28.23
C VAL A 329 -1.02 3.92 -28.36
N SER A 330 -0.57 3.32 -27.26
CA SER A 330 -0.01 1.98 -27.30
C SER A 330 -1.06 0.89 -27.55
N SER A 331 -2.26 1.01 -26.97
CA SER A 331 -3.36 0.09 -27.24
C SER A 331 -3.80 0.17 -28.71
N VAL A 332 -3.93 1.38 -29.28
CA VAL A 332 -4.24 1.56 -30.72
C VAL A 332 -3.16 0.91 -31.59
N ARG A 333 -1.87 1.12 -31.27
CA ARG A 333 -0.75 0.49 -32.00
C ARG A 333 -0.82 -1.03 -31.93
N THR A 334 -1.15 -1.59 -30.76
CA THR A 334 -1.24 -3.04 -30.55
C THR A 334 -2.42 -3.63 -31.31
N ILE A 335 -3.59 -2.97 -31.28
CA ILE A 335 -4.76 -3.36 -32.08
C ILE A 335 -4.42 -3.31 -33.56
N TYR A 336 -3.83 -2.22 -34.06
CA TYR A 336 -3.43 -2.08 -35.46
C TYR A 336 -2.49 -3.20 -35.91
N LYS A 337 -1.42 -3.46 -35.14
CA LYS A 337 -0.49 -4.57 -35.43
C LYS A 337 -1.18 -5.93 -35.43
N THR A 338 -2.14 -6.14 -34.55
CA THR A 338 -2.87 -7.40 -34.48
C THR A 338 -3.81 -7.53 -35.67
N VAL A 339 -4.56 -6.49 -36.05
CA VAL A 339 -5.57 -6.55 -37.12
C VAL A 339 -4.95 -6.53 -38.52
N VAL A 340 -3.86 -5.77 -38.74
CA VAL A 340 -3.19 -5.63 -40.05
C VAL A 340 -2.06 -6.63 -40.24
N GLY A 341 -1.58 -7.23 -39.15
CA GLY A 341 -0.56 -8.29 -39.18
C GLY A 341 -1.10 -9.71 -39.32
N PHE A 342 -2.42 -9.87 -39.46
CA PHE A 342 -3.11 -11.08 -39.95
C PHE A 342 -3.46 -10.90 -41.43
#